data_AF-A0A5B0VSB4-F1
#
_entry.id   AF-A0A5B0VSB4-F1
#
_cell.length_a   1.000
_cell.length_b   1.000
_cell.length_c   1.000
_cell.angle_alpha   90.00
_cell.angle_beta   90.00
_cell.angle_gamma   90.00
#
_symmetry.space_group_name_H-M   'P 1'
#
loop_
_entity.id
_entity.type
_entity.pdbx_description
1 polymer ?
#
loop_
_entity_poly.entity_id
_entity_poly.type
_entity_poly.pdbx_seq_one_letter_code
_entity_poly.pdbx_strand_id
1 'polypeptide(L)' 'MLTEPNPPLCRFRLKGLDPDKTYCLQYNGEVYKGYELLYFGLSLPHLEGDFRSFLVVLEEI' A
#
# COMPACT_ATOMS: atom_id res chain seq x y z
N MET A 1 -17.96 24.66 -10.89
CA MET A 1 -17.40 23.49 -11.59
C MET A 1 -16.89 22.54 -10.52
N LEU A 2 -17.27 21.27 -10.61
CA LEU A 2 -17.37 20.28 -9.52
C LEU A 2 -16.11 20.17 -8.64
N THR A 3 -16.32 20.24 -7.33
CA THR A 3 -15.41 19.74 -6.31
C THR A 3 -15.40 18.21 -6.44
N GLU A 4 -14.41 17.63 -7.14
CA GLU A 4 -14.20 16.18 -7.09
C GLU A 4 -13.96 15.80 -5.63
N PRO A 5 -14.64 14.77 -5.11
CA PRO A 5 -14.39 14.32 -3.74
C PRO A 5 -12.94 13.84 -3.68
N ASN A 6 -12.08 14.55 -2.95
CA ASN A 6 -10.72 14.10 -2.68
C ASN A 6 -10.84 12.84 -1.81
N PRO A 7 -10.69 11.64 -2.39
CA PRO A 7 -10.90 10.45 -1.62
C PRO A 7 -9.78 10.35 -0.58
N PRO A 8 -10.09 9.93 0.65
CA PRO A 8 -9.07 9.79 1.67
C PRO A 8 -7.99 8.83 1.16
N LEU A 9 -6.73 9.30 1.13
CA LEU A 9 -5.59 8.43 0.87
C LEU A 9 -5.56 7.34 1.95
N CYS A 10 -5.99 6.14 1.59
CA CYS A 10 -5.96 4.99 2.48
C CYS A 10 -4.52 4.50 2.60
N ARG A 11 -3.85 4.92 3.67
CA ARG A 11 -2.56 4.37 4.08
C ARG A 11 -2.77 3.27 5.09
N PHE A 12 -2.32 2.06 4.75
CA PHE A 12 -2.28 0.96 5.70
C PHE A 12 -0.83 0.72 6.13
N ARG A 13 -0.61 0.76 7.45
CA ARG A 13 0.67 0.38 8.04
C ARG A 13 0.69 -1.12 8.23
N LEU A 14 1.70 -1.76 7.68
CA LEU A 14 1.95 -3.17 7.90
C LEU A 14 2.58 -3.33 9.29
N LYS A 15 2.38 -4.48 9.93
CA LYS A 15 2.98 -4.83 11.22
C LYS A 15 3.59 -6.22 11.10
N GLY A 16 4.73 -6.44 11.75
CA GLY A 16 5.40 -7.74 11.77
C GLY A 16 6.28 -8.03 10.54
N LEU A 17 6.49 -7.06 9.65
CA LEU A 17 7.55 -7.13 8.64
C LEU A 17 8.91 -6.85 9.29
N ASP A 18 9.97 -7.37 8.69
CA ASP A 18 11.34 -7.12 9.11
C ASP A 18 11.81 -5.78 8.49
N PRO A 19 12.19 -4.77 9.31
CA PRO A 19 12.56 -3.45 8.81
C PRO A 19 13.81 -3.43 7.93
N ASP A 20 14.73 -4.38 8.12
CA ASP A 20 16.00 -4.44 7.40
C ASP A 20 15.89 -5.19 6.06
N LYS A 21 14.74 -5.82 5.81
CA LYS A 21 14.49 -6.58 4.59
C LYS A 21 13.83 -5.73 3.51
N THR A 22 13.91 -6.25 2.29
CA THR A 22 13.33 -5.63 1.11
C THR A 22 12.20 -6.51 0.58
N TYR A 23 11.10 -5.88 0.20
CA TYR A 23 9.89 -6.54 -0.24
C TYR A 23 9.48 -6.04 -1.61
N CYS A 24 9.18 -6.96 -2.53
CA CYS A 24 8.61 -6.67 -3.83
C CYS A 24 7.09 -6.78 -3.78
N LEU A 25 6.40 -5.73 -4.23
CA LEU A 25 4.96 -5.69 -4.38
C LEU A 25 4.57 -6.34 -5.71
N GLN A 26 3.96 -7.52 -5.66
CA GLN A 26 3.64 -8.27 -6.89
C GLN A 26 2.66 -7.57 -7.83
N TYR A 27 1.82 -6.67 -7.32
CA TYR A 27 0.83 -5.96 -8.13
C TYR A 27 1.46 -5.05 -9.20
N ASN A 28 2.56 -4.38 -8.88
CA ASN A 28 3.22 -3.41 -9.76
C ASN A 28 4.73 -3.64 -9.92
N GLY A 29 5.30 -4.62 -9.22
CA GLY A 29 6.73 -4.90 -9.19
C GLY A 29 7.55 -3.88 -8.40
N GLU A 30 6.92 -2.98 -7.64
CA GLU A 30 7.65 -1.99 -6.88
C GLU A 30 8.32 -2.59 -5.65
N VAL A 31 9.54 -2.15 -5.40
CA VAL A 31 10.36 -2.63 -4.31
C VAL A 31 10.32 -1.62 -3.17
N TYR A 32 9.94 -2.11 -1.99
CA TYR A 32 9.80 -1.34 -0.77
C TYR A 32 10.72 -1.88 0.31
N LYS A 33 11.31 -1.00 1.11
CA LYS A 33 12.03 -1.44 2.31
C LYS A 33 11.04 -1.73 3.43
N GLY A 34 11.35 -2.72 4.27
CA GLY A 34 10.52 -3.11 5.40
C GLY A 34 10.24 -1.93 6.34
N TYR A 35 11.25 -1.11 6.64
CA TYR A 35 11.04 0.09 7.46
C TYR A 35 10.05 1.07 6.83
N GLU A 36 10.02 1.19 5.49
CA GLU A 36 9.10 2.09 4.79
C GLU A 36 7.66 1.59 4.91
N LEU A 37 7.46 0.28 4.72
CA LEU A 37 6.16 -0.37 4.88
C LEU A 37 5.64 -0.28 6.32
N LEU A 38 6.53 -0.33 7.31
CA LEU A 38 6.18 -0.21 8.74
C LEU A 38 5.88 1.25 9.15
N TYR A 39 6.69 2.21 8.72
CA TYR A 39 6.57 3.62 9.15
C TYR A 39 5.67 4.46 8.26
N PHE A 40 5.87 4.44 6.94
CA PHE A 40 5.11 5.24 5.98
C PHE A 40 3.83 4.54 5.54
N GLY A 41 3.83 3.20 5.55
CA GLY A 41 2.71 2.39 5.09
C GLY A 41 2.64 2.32 3.56
N LEU A 42 1.74 1.48 3.07
CA LEU A 42 1.53 1.30 1.63
C LEU A 42 0.48 2.31 1.14
N SER A 43 0.79 3.04 0.08
CA SER A 43 -0.17 3.91 -0.59
C SER A 43 -0.97 3.08 -1.58
N LEU A 44 -2.27 2.96 -1.34
CA LEU A 44 -3.13 2.20 -2.23
C LEU A 44 -3.69 3.06 -3.35
N PRO A 45 -3.97 2.44 -4.51
CA PRO A 45 -4.73 3.11 -5.55
C PRO A 45 -6.12 3.47 -5.03
N HIS A 46 -6.68 4.55 -5.57
CA HIS A 46 -8.05 4.91 -5.25
C HIS A 46 -9.00 3.81 -5.73
N LEU A 47 -9.81 3.28 -4.82
CA LEU A 47 -10.86 2.31 -5.14
C LEU A 47 -12.17 3.06 -5.33
N GLU A 48 -12.64 3.16 -6.58
CA GLU A 48 -13.93 3.74 -6.90
C GLU A 48 -15.08 2.72 -6.74
N GLY A 49 -16.12 3.14 -6.00
CA GLY A 49 -17.34 2.35 -5.72
C GLY A 49 -17.35 1.71 -4.32
N ASP A 50 -18.56 1.39 -3.84
CA ASP A 50 -18.76 0.82 -2.50
C ASP A 50 -18.36 -0.66 -2.42
N PHE A 51 -17.88 -1.07 -1.23
CA PHE A 51 -17.52 -2.46 -0.87
C PHE A 51 -16.44 -3.13 -1.75
N ARG A 52 -15.38 -2.41 -2.11
CA ARG A 52 -14.22 -2.96 -2.82
C ARG A 52 -13.21 -3.59 -1.84
N SER A 53 -12.78 -4.80 -2.16
CA SER A 53 -11.62 -5.45 -1.56
C SER A 53 -10.47 -5.48 -2.55
N PHE A 54 -9.24 -5.38 -2.06
CA PHE A 54 -8.03 -5.56 -2.86
C PHE A 54 -7.08 -6.50 -2.09
N LEU A 55 -6.26 -7.24 -2.83
CA LEU A 55 -5.25 -8.14 -2.27
C LEU A 55 -3.86 -7.59 -2.63
N VAL A 56 -3.00 -7.49 -1.62
CA VAL A 56 -1.59 -7.12 -1.79
C VAL A 56 -0.75 -8.32 -1.37
N VAL A 57 0.15 -8.75 -2.26
CA VAL A 57 1.14 -9.79 -1.99
C VAL A 57 2.51 -9.14 -2.01
N LEU A 58 3.24 -9.30 -0.90
CA LEU A 58 4.61 -8.82 -0.72
C LEU A 58 5.53 -10.03 -0.63
N GLU A 59 6.53 -10.10 -1.49
CA GLU A 59 7.54 -11.15 -1.46
C GLU A 59 8.88 -10.58 -0.99
N GLU A 60 9.54 -11.27 -0.07
CA GLU A 60 10.90 -10.96 0.34
C GLU A 60 11.89 -11.30 -0.77
N ILE A 61 12.85 -10.40 -1.02
CA ILE A 61 13.93 -10.54 -2.02
C ILE A 61 15.30 -10.36 -1.39
#